data_AF-A0A382HJ70-F1
#
_entry.id   AF-A0A382HJ70-F1
#
_cell.length_a   1.000
_cell.length_b   1.000
_cell.length_c   1.000
_cell.angle_alpha   90.00
_cell.angle_beta   90.00
_cell.angle_gamma   90.00
#
_symmetry.space_group_name_H-M   'P 1'
#
loop_
_entity.id
_entity.type
_entity.pdbx_description
1 polymer ?
#
loop_
_entity_poly.entity_id
_entity_poly.type
_entity_poly.pdbx_seq_one_letter_code
_entity_poly.pdbx_strand_id
1 'polypeptide(L)'
;METLHAPWRIEYILGPKKLSSDASLFTQIAQSQDDESNYVINRTQHGFAVLNTYPYNCGHVLIIPYKQIADLDDLSEEENLDLIKLLQKTKRAIQSTMHPDGFNIGLNLGSAAGAGIAEHLHWHIIPRWNGDTNFMPAIGQTSVLPEALSETATKLRAAMLE
;
A
#
# COMPACT_ATOMS: atom_id res chain seq x y z
N MET A 1 -14.02 -21.63 -26.92
CA MET A 1 -13.10 -20.61 -26.36
C MET A 1 -13.74 -20.15 -25.08
N GLU A 2 -13.12 -20.40 -23.93
CA GLU A 2 -13.63 -19.90 -22.66
C GLU A 2 -13.28 -18.43 -22.53
N THR A 3 -14.27 -17.60 -22.19
CA THR A 3 -14.12 -16.15 -22.08
C THR A 3 -14.02 -15.76 -20.62
N LEU A 4 -12.88 -15.21 -20.20
CA LEU A 4 -12.70 -14.67 -18.85
C LEU A 4 -13.16 -13.21 -18.82
N HIS A 5 -14.26 -12.94 -18.11
CA HIS A 5 -14.74 -11.58 -17.89
C HIS A 5 -14.04 -10.99 -16.65
N ALA A 6 -13.35 -9.87 -16.81
CA ALA A 6 -12.71 -9.11 -15.74
C ALA A 6 -13.42 -7.76 -15.53
N PRO A 7 -14.66 -7.76 -15.01
CA PRO A 7 -15.52 -6.57 -14.96
C PRO A 7 -14.91 -5.39 -14.19
N TRP A 8 -14.08 -5.64 -13.19
CA TRP A 8 -13.35 -4.59 -12.45
C TRP A 8 -12.37 -3.78 -13.33
N ARG A 9 -11.93 -4.30 -14.49
CA ARG A 9 -11.01 -3.56 -15.38
C ARG A 9 -11.66 -2.37 -16.07
N ILE A 10 -12.98 -2.31 -16.19
CA ILE A 10 -13.63 -1.22 -16.92
C ILE A 10 -13.45 0.12 -16.20
N GLU A 11 -13.43 0.11 -14.86
CA GLU A 11 -13.16 1.28 -14.03
C GLU A 11 -11.74 1.80 -14.23
N TYR A 12 -10.75 0.91 -14.35
CA TYR A 12 -9.38 1.28 -14.67
C TYR A 12 -9.25 1.89 -16.07
N ILE A 13 -9.94 1.33 -17.07
CA ILE A 13 -9.86 1.79 -18.46
C ILE A 13 -10.53 3.16 -18.63
N LEU A 14 -11.68 3.35 -18.00
CA LEU A 14 -12.48 4.58 -18.09
C LEU A 14 -12.07 5.63 -17.04
N GLY A 15 -11.26 5.24 -16.07
CA GLY A 15 -10.80 6.11 -15.00
C GLY A 15 -10.01 7.32 -15.52
N PRO A 16 -10.04 8.44 -14.79
CA PRO A 16 -9.32 9.65 -15.19
C PRO A 16 -7.82 9.37 -15.26
N LYS A 17 -7.22 9.56 -16.45
CA LYS A 17 -5.77 9.53 -16.61
C LYS A 17 -5.19 10.76 -15.93
N LYS A 18 -4.40 10.57 -14.87
CA LYS A 18 -3.84 11.69 -14.09
C LYS A 18 -2.99 12.60 -14.99
N LEU A 19 -3.37 13.87 -15.03
CA LEU A 19 -2.56 14.96 -15.56
C LEU A 19 -1.35 15.17 -14.65
N SER A 20 -0.20 15.43 -15.26
CA SER A 20 1.06 15.74 -14.59
C SER A 20 0.89 17.00 -13.73
N SER A 21 0.82 16.83 -12.41
CA SER A 21 1.10 17.89 -11.45
C SER A 21 2.50 17.68 -10.87
N ASP A 22 3.14 18.74 -10.41
CA ASP A 22 4.44 18.67 -9.73
C ASP A 22 4.37 17.92 -8.37
N ALA A 23 3.16 17.63 -7.88
CA ALA A 23 2.93 16.94 -6.62
C ALA A 23 2.79 15.42 -6.83
N SER A 24 3.56 14.64 -6.07
CA SER A 24 3.52 13.18 -6.13
C SER A 24 2.11 12.63 -5.88
N LEU A 25 1.82 11.41 -6.37
CA LEU A 25 0.55 10.71 -6.12
C LEU A 25 0.18 10.69 -4.63
N PHE A 26 1.17 10.45 -3.76
CA PHE A 26 0.97 10.40 -2.33
C PHE A 26 0.63 11.76 -1.73
N THR A 27 1.22 12.84 -2.25
CA THR A 27 0.84 14.21 -1.85
C THR A 27 -0.63 14.50 -2.18
N GLN A 28 -1.11 14.02 -3.33
CA GLN A 28 -2.53 14.17 -3.71
C GLN A 28 -3.44 13.37 -2.78
N ILE A 29 -3.07 12.13 -2.41
CA ILE A 29 -3.82 11.31 -1.46
C ILE A 29 -3.81 11.95 -0.06
N ALA A 30 -2.66 12.48 0.37
CA ALA A 30 -2.50 13.16 1.65
C ALA A 30 -3.46 14.34 1.79
N GLN A 31 -3.64 15.12 0.71
CA GLN A 31 -4.51 16.30 0.66
C GLN A 31 -6.00 15.96 0.47
N SER A 32 -6.32 14.75 0.01
CA SER A 32 -7.69 14.28 -0.13
C SER A 32 -8.31 13.98 1.23
N GLN A 33 -9.61 14.29 1.38
CA GLN A 33 -10.42 13.85 2.53
C GLN A 33 -11.17 12.53 2.28
N ASP A 34 -11.08 12.00 1.06
CA ASP A 34 -11.77 10.77 0.69
C ASP A 34 -10.87 9.54 0.91
N ASP A 35 -10.76 9.14 2.18
CA ASP A 35 -9.97 7.97 2.58
C ASP A 35 -10.53 6.66 2.02
N GLU A 36 -11.83 6.61 1.72
CA GLU A 36 -12.47 5.42 1.17
C GLU A 36 -12.04 5.16 -0.27
N SER A 37 -12.15 6.16 -1.15
CA SER A 37 -11.74 6.00 -2.55
C SER A 37 -10.23 5.87 -2.73
N ASN A 38 -9.44 6.43 -1.81
CA ASN A 38 -7.98 6.34 -1.85
C ASN A 38 -7.42 5.14 -1.08
N TYR A 39 -8.27 4.29 -0.50
CA TYR A 39 -7.87 3.12 0.30
C TYR A 39 -6.94 3.46 1.47
N VAL A 40 -7.08 4.66 2.05
CA VAL A 40 -6.36 5.07 3.26
C VAL A 40 -7.00 4.36 4.45
N ILE A 41 -6.16 3.69 5.24
CA ILE A 41 -6.61 2.86 6.37
C ILE A 41 -6.36 3.51 7.73
N ASN A 42 -5.37 4.41 7.83
CA ASN A 42 -5.12 5.15 9.05
C ASN A 42 -4.32 6.43 8.76
N ARG A 43 -4.55 7.48 9.54
CA ARG A 43 -3.82 8.74 9.51
C ARG A 43 -3.27 9.06 10.89
N THR A 44 -2.05 9.59 10.93
CA THR A 44 -1.33 10.03 12.12
C THR A 44 -0.90 11.49 11.94
N GLN A 45 -0.07 12.01 12.84
CA GLN A 45 0.36 13.40 12.80
C GLN A 45 1.32 13.67 11.63
N HIS A 46 2.21 12.73 11.33
CA HIS A 46 3.29 12.90 10.37
C HIS A 46 3.14 12.04 9.12
N GLY A 47 2.21 11.08 9.10
CA GLY A 47 1.97 10.26 7.92
C GLY A 47 0.66 9.50 7.94
N PHE A 48 0.52 8.63 6.95
CA PHE A 48 -0.67 7.82 6.74
C PHE A 48 -0.33 6.44 6.21
N ALA A 49 -1.24 5.49 6.42
CA ALA A 49 -1.18 4.13 5.93
C ALA A 49 -2.22 3.95 4.82
N VAL A 50 -1.82 3.39 3.68
CA VAL A 50 -2.67 3.23 2.49
C VAL A 50 -2.40 1.90 1.81
N LEU A 51 -3.44 1.25 1.27
CA LEU A 51 -3.21 0.03 0.47
C LEU A 51 -2.46 0.34 -0.82
N ASN A 52 -1.55 -0.55 -1.20
CA ASN A 52 -0.98 -0.53 -2.53
C ASN A 52 -2.01 -1.06 -3.54
N THR A 53 -2.33 -0.26 -4.55
CA THR A 53 -3.28 -0.63 -5.62
C THR A 53 -2.73 -1.70 -6.57
N TYR A 54 -1.41 -1.92 -6.56
CA TYR A 54 -0.73 -3.01 -7.26
C TYR A 54 -0.02 -3.91 -6.22
N PRO A 55 -0.77 -4.65 -5.40
CA PRO A 55 -0.21 -5.34 -4.26
C PRO A 55 0.52 -6.62 -4.69
N TYR A 56 1.62 -6.96 -3.99
CA TYR A 56 2.27 -8.28 -4.16
C TYR A 56 1.42 -9.40 -3.59
N ASN A 57 0.83 -9.16 -2.41
CA ASN A 57 -0.11 -10.02 -1.72
C ASN A 57 -1.26 -9.17 -1.15
N CYS A 58 -2.41 -9.80 -0.91
CA CYS A 58 -3.52 -9.16 -0.20
C CYS A 58 -3.03 -8.60 1.15
N GLY A 59 -3.43 -7.37 1.49
CA GLY A 59 -2.95 -6.68 2.69
C GLY A 59 -1.60 -5.96 2.53
N HIS A 60 -1.09 -5.78 1.30
CA HIS A 60 0.08 -4.93 1.04
C HIS A 60 -0.25 -3.46 1.34
N VAL A 61 0.33 -2.93 2.42
CA VAL A 61 0.15 -1.54 2.87
C VAL A 61 1.44 -0.75 2.68
N LEU A 62 1.28 0.53 2.36
CA LEU A 62 2.34 1.54 2.35
C LEU A 62 2.19 2.47 3.55
N ILE A 63 3.29 2.80 4.22
CA ILE A 63 3.36 3.87 5.23
C ILE A 63 4.10 5.05 4.62
N ILE A 64 3.51 6.23 4.65
CA ILE A 64 3.96 7.37 3.86
C ILE A 64 3.92 8.65 4.71
N PRO A 65 5.01 9.44 4.77
CA PRO A 65 4.98 10.75 5.38
C PRO A 65 4.06 11.70 4.60
N TYR A 66 3.56 12.76 5.24
CA TYR A 66 2.88 13.83 4.50
C TYR A 66 3.87 14.70 3.70
N LYS A 67 5.09 14.83 4.22
CA LYS A 67 6.18 15.56 3.59
C LYS A 67 6.72 14.74 2.42
N GLN A 68 6.74 15.33 1.22
CA GLN A 68 7.36 14.72 0.05
C GLN A 68 8.88 14.82 0.15
N ILE A 69 9.50 13.74 0.63
CA ILE A 69 10.95 13.56 0.77
C ILE A 69 11.36 12.19 0.24
N ALA A 70 12.56 12.10 -0.34
CA ALA A 70 13.03 10.90 -1.02
C ALA A 70 13.88 9.98 -0.12
N ASP A 71 14.49 10.53 0.92
CA ASP A 71 15.46 9.83 1.77
C ASP A 71 15.06 9.83 3.24
N LEU A 72 15.57 8.84 3.98
CA LEU A 72 15.36 8.70 5.42
C LEU A 72 16.08 9.79 6.22
N ASP A 73 17.21 10.28 5.70
CA ASP A 73 17.99 11.34 6.35
C ASP A 73 17.23 12.68 6.43
N ASP A 74 16.16 12.83 5.63
CA ASP A 74 15.32 14.04 5.59
C ASP A 74 14.16 14.03 6.61
N LEU A 75 14.02 12.94 7.37
CA LEU A 75 13.01 12.78 8.43
C LEU A 75 13.54 13.30 9.76
N SER A 76 12.75 14.14 10.43
CA SER A 76 12.98 14.46 11.83
C SER A 76 12.76 13.23 12.73
N GLU A 77 13.29 13.29 13.96
CA GLU A 77 13.10 12.22 14.95
C GLU A 77 11.61 12.01 15.29
N GLU A 78 10.82 13.09 15.33
CA GLU A 78 9.38 13.03 15.60
C GLU A 78 8.62 12.34 14.46
N GLU A 79 8.92 12.71 13.21
CA GLU A 79 8.35 12.07 12.02
C GLU A 79 8.71 10.58 11.99
N ASN A 80 9.99 10.24 12.20
CA ASN A 80 10.45 8.85 12.25
C ASN A 80 9.70 8.04 13.31
N LEU A 81 9.57 8.56 14.53
CA LEU A 81 8.89 7.86 15.61
C LEU A 81 7.41 7.62 15.30
N ASP A 82 6.71 8.62 14.77
CA ASP A 82 5.29 8.50 14.41
C ASP A 82 5.08 7.47 13.29
N LEU A 83 5.90 7.52 12.23
CA LEU A 83 5.84 6.58 11.11
C LEU A 83 6.14 5.14 11.55
N ILE A 84 7.13 4.93 12.42
CA ILE A 84 7.44 3.60 12.96
C ILE A 84 6.30 3.08 13.86
N LYS A 85 5.69 3.94 14.67
CA LYS A 85 4.50 3.55 15.46
C LYS A 85 3.33 3.15 14.56
N LEU A 86 3.09 3.92 13.49
CA LEU A 86 2.07 3.62 12.50
C LEU A 86 2.36 2.28 11.78
N LEU A 87 3.62 2.03 11.40
CA LEU A 87 4.06 0.78 10.81
C LEU A 87 3.80 -0.41 11.74
N GLN A 88 4.16 -0.29 13.03
CA GLN A 88 3.90 -1.33 14.02
C GLN A 88 2.41 -1.58 14.22
N LYS A 89 1.60 -0.52 14.32
CA LYS A 89 0.14 -0.61 14.43
C LYS A 89 -0.45 -1.33 13.23
N THR A 90 -0.01 -0.96 12.03
CA THR A 90 -0.43 -1.58 10.77
C THR A 90 -0.09 -3.06 10.71
N LYS A 91 1.15 -3.42 11.07
CA LYS A 91 1.57 -4.83 11.14
C LYS A 91 0.69 -5.64 12.10
N ARG A 92 0.31 -5.08 13.25
CA ARG A 92 -0.58 -5.74 14.21
C ARG A 92 -1.99 -5.92 13.66
N ALA A 93 -2.55 -4.90 13.01
CA ALA A 93 -3.86 -4.97 12.38
C ALA A 93 -3.91 -6.04 11.27
N ILE A 94 -2.87 -6.14 10.44
CA ILE A 94 -2.76 -7.20 9.42
C ILE A 94 -2.64 -8.58 10.10
N GLN A 95 -1.84 -8.70 11.17
CA GLN A 95 -1.69 -9.96 11.91
C GLN A 95 -3.01 -10.46 12.50
N SER A 96 -3.82 -9.57 13.10
CA SER A 96 -5.07 -9.93 13.75
C SER A 96 -6.18 -10.26 12.77
N THR A 97 -6.18 -9.64 11.58
CA THR A 97 -7.25 -9.80 10.58
C THR A 97 -6.99 -10.92 9.57
N MET A 98 -5.72 -11.16 9.22
CA MET A 98 -5.37 -12.04 8.09
C MET A 98 -4.49 -13.23 8.49
N HIS A 99 -3.91 -13.22 9.69
CA HIS A 99 -3.05 -14.29 10.22
C HIS A 99 -1.95 -14.78 9.24
N PRO A 100 -1.11 -13.89 8.68
CA PRO A 100 0.03 -14.30 7.89
C PRO A 100 1.09 -15.04 8.73
N ASP A 101 1.86 -15.89 8.06
CA ASP A 101 2.99 -16.64 8.63
C ASP A 101 4.23 -15.74 8.81
N GLY A 102 4.31 -14.64 8.08
CA GLY A 102 5.44 -13.71 8.13
C GLY A 102 5.18 -12.39 7.42
N PHE A 103 6.19 -11.51 7.42
CA PHE A 103 6.12 -10.20 6.78
C PHE A 103 7.44 -9.86 6.08
N ASN A 104 7.34 -9.20 4.92
CA ASN A 104 8.43 -8.38 4.40
C ASN A 104 8.11 -6.91 4.71
N ILE A 105 9.05 -6.23 5.34
CA ILE A 105 8.94 -4.81 5.65
C ILE A 105 10.22 -4.13 5.17
N GLY A 106 10.09 -3.07 4.36
CA GLY A 106 11.25 -2.41 3.79
C GLY A 106 10.93 -1.18 2.96
N LEU A 107 11.99 -0.56 2.46
CA LEU A 107 11.99 0.65 1.64
C LEU A 107 12.86 0.41 0.41
N ASN A 108 12.48 1.03 -0.69
CA ASN A 108 13.35 1.18 -1.86
C ASN A 108 13.73 2.66 -1.95
N LEU A 109 15.01 2.99 -1.83
CA LEU A 109 15.52 4.37 -1.93
C LEU A 109 16.22 4.58 -3.27
N GLY A 110 15.71 5.52 -4.06
CA GLY A 110 16.18 5.81 -5.41
C GLY A 110 15.66 4.85 -6.49
N SER A 111 15.68 5.32 -7.73
CA SER A 111 15.15 4.56 -8.89
C SER A 111 15.86 3.23 -9.11
N ALA A 112 17.18 3.17 -8.85
CA ALA A 112 17.98 1.96 -8.99
C ALA A 112 17.58 0.85 -8.01
N ALA A 113 17.00 1.20 -6.85
CA ALA A 113 16.47 0.24 -5.89
C ALA A 113 15.05 -0.24 -6.23
N GLY A 114 14.46 0.26 -7.33
CA GLY A 114 13.10 -0.09 -7.73
C GLY A 114 12.01 0.71 -7.01
N ALA A 115 12.31 1.93 -6.55
CA ALA A 115 11.29 2.85 -6.05
C ALA A 115 10.33 3.27 -7.18
N GLY A 116 9.05 2.92 -7.06
CA GLY A 116 8.04 3.27 -8.07
C GLY A 116 7.68 4.76 -8.08
N ILE A 117 7.82 5.41 -6.92
CA ILE A 117 7.69 6.87 -6.73
C ILE A 117 8.94 7.30 -5.95
N ALA A 118 10.02 7.59 -6.68
CA ALA A 118 11.35 7.75 -6.10
C ALA A 118 11.51 9.06 -5.31
N GLU A 119 10.68 10.06 -5.60
CA GLU A 119 10.67 11.37 -4.96
C GLU A 119 9.92 11.41 -3.62
N HIS A 120 9.27 10.31 -3.23
CA HIS A 120 8.48 10.22 -2.01
C HIS A 120 8.63 8.85 -1.35
N LEU A 121 9.39 8.81 -0.26
CA LEU A 121 9.69 7.58 0.49
C LEU A 121 8.42 6.93 1.04
N HIS A 122 8.40 5.60 1.09
CA HIS A 122 7.27 4.84 1.57
C HIS A 122 7.68 3.43 2.01
N TRP A 123 7.34 3.05 3.24
CA TRP A 123 7.59 1.68 3.70
C TRP A 123 6.55 0.74 3.11
N HIS A 124 7.01 -0.40 2.63
CA HIS A 124 6.16 -1.52 2.29
C HIS A 124 5.96 -2.41 3.50
N ILE A 125 4.72 -2.85 3.72
CA ILE A 125 4.37 -3.94 4.64
C ILE A 125 3.65 -4.99 3.82
N ILE A 126 4.29 -6.13 3.59
CA ILE A 126 3.79 -7.20 2.74
C ILE A 126 3.60 -8.45 3.61
N PRO A 127 2.35 -8.86 3.91
CA PRO A 127 2.10 -10.12 4.60
C PRO A 127 2.44 -11.30 3.68
N ARG A 128 2.99 -12.37 4.28
CA ARG A 128 3.47 -13.57 3.59
C ARG A 128 2.87 -14.82 4.20
N TRP A 129 2.57 -15.80 3.35
CA TRP A 129 2.14 -17.14 3.75
C TRP A 129 3.05 -18.18 3.13
N ASN A 130 3.23 -19.32 3.81
CA ASN A 130 3.94 -20.45 3.24
C ASN A 130 3.21 -20.94 1.99
N GLY A 131 3.88 -20.86 0.84
CA GLY A 131 3.30 -21.25 -0.45
C GLY A 131 2.42 -20.19 -1.11
N ASP A 132 2.48 -18.92 -0.68
CA ASP A 132 1.74 -17.82 -1.32
C ASP A 132 2.10 -17.61 -2.80
N THR A 133 3.31 -17.98 -3.19
CA THR A 133 3.76 -17.99 -4.58
C THR A 133 3.56 -19.39 -5.17
N ASN A 134 2.60 -19.52 -6.08
CA ASN A 134 2.33 -20.75 -6.81
C ASN A 134 2.78 -20.64 -8.29
N PHE A 135 2.38 -21.59 -9.13
CA PHE A 135 2.79 -21.62 -10.54
C PHE A 135 2.25 -20.43 -11.36
N MET A 136 1.15 -19.79 -10.93
CA MET A 136 0.52 -18.67 -11.63
C MET A 136 1.46 -17.45 -11.75
N PRO A 137 2.05 -16.92 -10.66
CA PRO A 137 3.03 -15.85 -10.77
C PRO A 137 4.36 -16.36 -11.35
N ALA A 138 4.80 -17.57 -11.00
CA ALA A 138 6.12 -18.07 -11.37
C ALA A 138 6.28 -18.34 -12.88
N ILE A 139 5.23 -18.86 -13.54
CA ILE A 139 5.25 -19.23 -14.96
C ILE A 139 4.30 -18.36 -15.77
N GLY A 140 3.11 -18.11 -15.23
CA GLY A 140 2.04 -17.37 -15.92
C GLY A 140 2.10 -15.85 -15.76
N GLN A 141 3.07 -15.31 -15.00
CA GLN A 141 3.21 -13.88 -14.72
C GLN A 141 1.90 -13.22 -14.23
N THR A 142 1.07 -13.98 -13.51
CA THR A 142 -0.26 -13.58 -13.07
C THR A 142 -0.40 -13.82 -11.58
N SER A 143 -0.66 -12.76 -10.80
CA SER A 143 -0.99 -12.87 -9.38
C SER A 143 -2.49 -13.02 -9.19
N VAL A 144 -2.90 -13.94 -8.30
CA VAL A 144 -4.29 -14.14 -7.92
C VAL A 144 -4.46 -13.66 -6.49
N LEU A 145 -5.30 -12.64 -6.31
CA LEU A 145 -5.58 -12.05 -5.00
C LEU A 145 -7.00 -12.46 -4.59
N PRO A 146 -7.19 -13.04 -3.39
CA PRO A 146 -8.48 -13.63 -2.99
C PRO A 146 -9.53 -12.60 -2.56
N GLU A 147 -9.14 -11.34 -2.31
CA GLU A 147 -10.01 -10.31 -1.75
C GLU A 147 -9.84 -8.98 -2.49
N ALA A 148 -10.94 -8.24 -2.65
CA ALA A 148 -10.94 -6.92 -3.27
C ALA A 148 -10.29 -5.87 -2.35
N LEU A 149 -9.62 -4.88 -2.96
CA LEU A 149 -8.95 -3.79 -2.21
C LEU A 149 -9.89 -3.05 -1.25
N SER A 150 -11.15 -2.81 -1.66
CA SER A 150 -12.16 -2.13 -0.83
C SER A 150 -12.52 -2.94 0.42
N GLU A 151 -12.65 -4.26 0.28
CA GLU A 151 -12.96 -5.17 1.39
C GLU A 151 -11.76 -5.26 2.35
N THR A 152 -10.54 -5.39 1.82
CA THR A 152 -9.31 -5.38 2.62
C THR A 152 -9.15 -4.06 3.37
N ALA A 153 -9.39 -2.92 2.71
CA ALA A 153 -9.31 -1.60 3.33
C ALA A 153 -10.30 -1.48 4.50
N THR A 154 -11.52 -1.99 4.31
CA THR A 154 -12.57 -1.96 5.33
C THR A 154 -12.19 -2.78 6.56
N LYS A 155 -11.69 -4.02 6.35
CA LYS A 155 -11.23 -4.89 7.45
C LYS A 155 -10.08 -4.26 8.22
N LEU A 156 -9.09 -3.72 7.52
CA LEU A 156 -7.93 -3.08 8.15
C LEU A 156 -8.30 -1.79 8.88
N ARG A 157 -9.20 -0.96 8.33
CA ARG A 157 -9.71 0.23 9.04
C ARG A 157 -10.37 -0.15 10.36
N ALA A 158 -11.21 -1.18 10.37
CA ALA A 158 -11.86 -1.65 11.59
C ALA A 158 -10.83 -2.09 12.65
N ALA A 159 -9.85 -2.90 12.25
CA ALA A 159 -8.81 -3.40 13.16
C ALA A 159 -7.83 -2.32 13.67
N MET A 160 -7.82 -1.14 13.06
CA MET A 160 -7.00 -0.01 13.53
C MET A 160 -7.69 0.83 14.62
N LEU A 161 -8.98 0.60 14.86
CA LEU A 161 -9.74 1.26 15.92
C LEU A 161 -9.65 0.52 17.27
N GLU A 162 -9.23 -0.74 17.23
CA GLU A 162 -8.93 -1.60 18.38
C GLU A 162 -7.52 -1.32 18.96
#